data_AF-A0A935P6J1-F1
#
_entry.id   AF-A0A935P6J1-F1
#
_cell.length_a   1.000
_cell.length_b   1.000
_cell.length_c   1.000
_cell.angle_alpha   90.00
_cell.angle_beta   90.00
_cell.angle_gamma   90.00
#
_symmetry.space_group_name_H-M   'P 1'
#
loop_
_entity.id
_entity.type
_entity.pdbx_description
1 polymer ?
#
loop_
_entity_poly.entity_id
_entity_poly.type
_entity_poly.pdbx_seq_one_letter_code
_entity_poly.pdbx_strand_id
1 'polypeptide(L)'
;MPTLRTPSRPPRSLRFSAARALALGALLTAGAVATAAARPVTVQGVVKSAKSRWTADGSRIVTEAVVATATGDVTVSQLGGTADGVSMITIPGPPILSPGMVVAVAAREAMDLSARSSLVVEDLQVTGGFEFVRTTAKASGKPLYWKSGCVQMITDLGGTTALAGDLEGTVVSQSIAEWNTRVASCSYMNLVELPRKATEVGRDFVNVIKFRDQVWGRPAIGDDPARNYGPSAAGLTTVSFVNDPNSSRDGEIMDADVELNGVHFAISASGQSASNAPCKSDLANTLTHELGHVLGLEHPCLAGGDPDRVDDKGNAVPACAVLPEMSPIREHTMYNFQECSEIKKADLHQEEVNAMCGIYPLAKDPGTCSDVNSPGEGCCSAGTNLPGSMILFFGTGLLLLLRRRRSPRG
;
A
#
# COMPACT_ATOMS: atom_id res chain seq x y z
N MET A 1 -1.08 -13.67 85.41
CA MET A 1 -1.99 -13.37 86.55
C MET A 1 -2.50 -11.95 86.34
N PRO A 2 -3.80 -11.62 86.44
CA PRO A 2 -4.96 -12.28 87.08
C PRO A 2 -5.99 -12.83 86.06
N THR A 3 -6.56 -14.03 86.19
CA THR A 3 -7.75 -14.52 86.95
C THR A 3 -9.14 -14.00 86.56
N LEU A 4 -10.02 -15.00 86.33
CA LEU A 4 -11.49 -15.07 86.55
C LEU A 4 -12.45 -14.65 85.40
N ARG A 5 -13.14 -15.64 84.81
CA ARG A 5 -14.56 -15.99 85.08
C ARG A 5 -15.10 -17.05 84.08
N THR A 6 -15.61 -18.16 84.59
CA THR A 6 -16.76 -18.92 84.04
C THR A 6 -18.06 -18.32 84.64
N PRO A 7 -19.32 -18.76 84.37
CA PRO A 7 -19.85 -19.88 83.55
C PRO A 7 -21.13 -19.54 82.70
N SER A 8 -21.68 -20.49 81.93
CA SER A 8 -23.14 -20.75 81.84
C SER A 8 -23.49 -21.96 80.95
N ARG A 9 -24.62 -22.58 81.28
CA ARG A 9 -25.09 -23.95 80.97
C ARG A 9 -26.00 -24.02 79.70
N PRO A 10 -26.40 -25.24 79.25
CA PRO A 10 -26.92 -25.60 77.91
C PRO A 10 -28.47 -25.57 77.83
N PRO A 11 -29.20 -26.05 76.77
CA PRO A 11 -29.39 -27.49 76.48
C PRO A 11 -29.81 -27.95 75.04
N ARG A 12 -29.85 -29.29 74.86
CA ARG A 12 -30.74 -30.17 74.01
C ARG A 12 -30.61 -30.10 72.48
N SER A 13 -30.03 -31.11 71.80
CA SER A 13 -30.45 -32.52 71.52
C SER A 13 -31.49 -32.67 70.40
N LEU A 14 -31.12 -33.38 69.32
CA LEU A 14 -31.86 -34.53 68.78
C LEU A 14 -31.01 -35.27 67.72
N ARG A 15 -31.14 -36.60 67.75
CA ARG A 15 -30.33 -37.62 67.06
C ARG A 15 -31.05 -38.16 65.81
N PHE A 16 -30.29 -39.00 65.10
CA PHE A 16 -30.62 -40.10 64.17
C PHE A 16 -30.41 -39.73 62.69
N SER A 17 -29.41 -40.25 61.97
CA SER A 17 -28.81 -41.59 61.76
C SER A 17 -29.14 -42.03 60.33
N ALA A 18 -28.08 -42.25 59.56
CA ALA A 18 -28.08 -42.66 58.16
C ALA A 18 -27.98 -44.19 58.04
N ALA A 19 -28.56 -44.77 56.97
CA ALA A 19 -27.84 -45.67 56.06
C ALA A 19 -28.74 -46.29 54.97
N ARG A 20 -28.21 -46.19 53.73
CA ARG A 20 -28.12 -47.18 52.64
C ARG A 20 -29.38 -47.72 51.94
N ALA A 21 -29.39 -47.54 50.62
CA ALA A 21 -29.75 -48.60 49.66
C ALA A 21 -28.98 -48.42 48.33
N LEU A 22 -28.33 -49.48 47.86
CA LEU A 22 -27.79 -49.67 46.51
C LEU A 22 -28.90 -50.19 45.59
N ALA A 23 -28.90 -49.79 44.31
CA ALA A 23 -29.56 -50.56 43.25
C ALA A 23 -28.86 -50.36 41.90
N LEU A 24 -28.48 -51.49 41.29
CA LEU A 24 -28.05 -51.69 39.90
C LEU A 24 -29.27 -51.60 38.95
N GLY A 25 -29.08 -51.10 37.73
CA GLY A 25 -30.05 -51.17 36.63
C GLY A 25 -29.38 -51.04 35.26
N ALA A 26 -29.66 -52.00 34.37
CA ALA A 26 -28.95 -52.30 33.14
C ALA A 26 -29.46 -51.55 31.88
N LEU A 27 -28.66 -51.67 30.80
CA LEU A 27 -28.89 -51.41 29.37
C LEU A 27 -30.32 -51.05 28.94
N LEU A 28 -30.45 -50.03 28.06
CA LEU A 28 -31.26 -50.13 26.84
C LEU A 28 -31.05 -48.96 25.86
N THR A 29 -31.07 -49.33 24.58
CA THR A 29 -31.34 -48.55 23.36
C THR A 29 -30.31 -47.55 22.85
N ALA A 30 -29.55 -48.00 21.84
CA ALA A 30 -29.01 -47.14 20.79
C ALA A 30 -30.18 -46.47 20.03
N GLY A 31 -30.57 -45.28 20.48
CA GLY A 31 -31.32 -44.36 19.65
C GLY A 31 -30.37 -43.78 18.62
N ALA A 32 -30.62 -44.02 17.34
CA ALA A 32 -30.04 -43.22 16.27
C ALA A 32 -30.52 -41.77 16.48
N VAL A 33 -29.72 -40.97 17.18
CA VAL A 33 -29.90 -39.53 17.17
C VAL A 33 -29.52 -39.11 15.76
N ALA A 34 -30.52 -38.84 14.93
CA ALA A 34 -30.33 -38.04 13.75
C ALA A 34 -29.75 -36.70 14.23
N THR A 35 -28.43 -36.56 14.16
CA THR A 35 -27.80 -35.26 14.38
C THR A 35 -28.29 -34.39 13.25
N ALA A 36 -29.24 -33.50 13.55
CA ALA A 36 -29.61 -32.42 12.64
C ALA A 36 -28.30 -31.78 12.17
N ALA A 37 -28.07 -31.74 10.85
CA ALA A 37 -26.89 -31.09 10.32
C ALA A 37 -26.89 -29.66 10.85
N ALA A 38 -25.84 -29.31 11.62
CA ALA A 38 -25.68 -27.97 12.17
C ALA A 38 -25.75 -26.97 11.02
N ARG A 39 -26.53 -25.90 11.19
CA ARG A 39 -26.67 -24.90 10.13
C ARG A 39 -25.31 -24.22 9.92
N PRO A 40 -24.84 -24.08 8.67
CA PRO A 40 -23.64 -23.31 8.40
C PRO A 40 -23.87 -21.86 8.84
N VAL A 41 -22.90 -21.33 9.57
CA VAL A 41 -22.83 -19.95 10.05
C VAL A 41 -21.69 -19.27 9.31
N THR A 42 -21.95 -18.10 8.74
CA THR A 42 -20.89 -17.25 8.20
C THR A 42 -20.42 -16.28 9.27
N VAL A 43 -19.15 -16.37 9.66
CA VAL A 43 -18.50 -15.44 10.59
C VAL A 43 -17.64 -14.49 9.77
N GLN A 44 -18.00 -13.20 9.74
CA GLN A 44 -17.28 -12.20 8.97
C GLN A 44 -16.68 -11.15 9.90
N GLY A 45 -15.39 -10.88 9.75
CA GLY A 45 -14.68 -9.97 10.66
C GLY A 45 -13.17 -10.04 10.57
N VAL A 46 -12.50 -9.36 11.51
CA VAL A 46 -11.03 -9.31 11.58
C VAL A 46 -10.52 -10.28 12.64
N VAL A 47 -9.54 -11.11 12.31
CA VAL A 47 -8.88 -11.99 13.28
C VAL A 47 -8.06 -11.13 14.26
N LYS A 48 -8.50 -11.05 15.52
CA LYS A 48 -7.82 -10.30 16.59
C LYS A 48 -6.65 -11.07 17.19
N SER A 49 -6.83 -12.38 17.34
CA SER A 49 -5.82 -13.27 17.89
C SER A 49 -6.01 -14.64 17.29
N ALA A 50 -4.91 -15.39 17.20
CA ALA A 50 -4.91 -16.80 16.85
C ALA A 50 -3.86 -17.49 17.70
N LYS A 51 -4.24 -18.59 18.35
CA LYS A 51 -3.34 -19.39 19.16
C LYS A 51 -3.48 -20.85 18.80
N SER A 52 -2.37 -21.46 18.40
CA SER A 52 -2.32 -22.89 18.12
C SER A 52 -1.88 -23.67 19.35
N ARG A 53 -2.39 -24.90 19.48
CA ARG A 53 -1.99 -25.86 20.51
C ARG A 53 -2.18 -27.28 20.01
N TRP A 54 -1.46 -28.23 20.62
CA TRP A 54 -1.81 -29.64 20.50
C TRP A 54 -3.18 -29.93 21.12
N THR A 55 -3.89 -30.89 20.54
CA THR A 55 -5.05 -31.51 21.20
C THR A 55 -4.60 -32.30 22.43
N ALA A 56 -5.51 -32.56 23.36
CA ALA A 56 -5.17 -33.18 24.65
C ALA A 56 -4.55 -34.59 24.51
N ASP A 57 -4.89 -35.29 23.44
CA ASP A 57 -4.33 -36.60 23.05
C ASP A 57 -3.04 -36.48 22.23
N GLY A 58 -2.59 -35.26 21.92
CA GLY A 58 -1.38 -34.99 21.14
C GLY A 58 -1.48 -35.34 19.66
N SER A 59 -2.67 -35.69 19.15
CA SER A 59 -2.81 -36.24 17.79
C SER A 59 -2.77 -35.19 16.68
N ARG A 60 -3.08 -33.92 16.97
CA ARG A 60 -3.18 -32.84 15.98
C ARG A 60 -3.01 -31.46 16.60
N ILE A 61 -2.67 -30.48 15.76
CA ILE A 61 -2.62 -29.06 16.14
C ILE A 61 -3.94 -28.40 15.76
N VAL A 62 -4.49 -27.58 16.67
CA VAL A 62 -5.68 -26.76 16.41
C VAL A 62 -5.36 -25.31 16.71
N THR A 63 -5.83 -24.41 15.85
CA THR A 63 -5.77 -22.96 16.04
C THR A 63 -7.12 -22.45 16.49
N GLU A 64 -7.16 -21.81 17.65
CA GLU A 64 -8.30 -21.05 18.13
C GLU A 64 -8.06 -19.58 17.79
N ALA A 65 -8.95 -19.02 16.97
CA ALA A 65 -8.87 -17.64 16.53
C ALA A 65 -10.08 -16.85 17.01
N VAL A 66 -9.86 -15.63 17.52
CA VAL A 66 -10.93 -14.70 17.87
C VAL A 66 -11.14 -13.77 16.69
N VAL A 67 -12.32 -13.81 16.09
CA VAL A 67 -12.74 -12.93 14.98
C VAL A 67 -13.64 -11.84 15.55
N ALA A 68 -13.24 -10.58 15.44
CA ALA A 68 -14.10 -9.44 15.76
C ALA A 68 -15.14 -9.25 14.66
N THR A 69 -16.41 -9.52 14.99
CA THR A 69 -17.55 -9.31 14.08
C THR A 69 -18.35 -8.07 14.48
N ALA A 70 -19.26 -7.62 13.62
CA ALA A 70 -20.14 -6.48 13.91
C ALA A 70 -21.03 -6.69 15.15
N THR A 71 -21.32 -7.95 15.50
CA THR A 71 -22.18 -8.31 16.64
C THR A 71 -21.39 -8.70 17.89
N GLY A 72 -20.06 -8.66 17.84
CA GLY A 72 -19.16 -9.04 18.93
C GLY A 72 -18.08 -10.02 18.50
N ASP A 73 -17.17 -10.31 19.43
CA ASP A 73 -16.08 -11.25 19.18
C ASP A 73 -16.63 -12.69 19.12
N VAL A 74 -16.19 -13.44 18.11
CA VAL A 74 -16.55 -14.84 17.87
C VAL A 74 -15.30 -15.68 17.83
N THR A 75 -15.22 -16.73 18.64
CA THR A 75 -14.09 -17.68 18.59
C THR A 75 -14.39 -18.80 17.60
N VAL A 76 -13.50 -18.98 16.64
CA VAL A 76 -13.52 -20.08 15.68
C VAL A 76 -12.31 -20.99 15.90
N SER A 77 -12.50 -22.29 15.65
CA SER A 77 -11.47 -23.31 15.74
C SER A 77 -11.17 -23.87 14.36
N GLN A 78 -9.90 -23.90 14.00
CA GLN A 78 -9.40 -24.40 12.72
C GLN A 78 -8.39 -25.52 12.95
N LEU A 79 -8.43 -26.55 12.11
CA LEU A 79 -7.42 -27.60 12.11
C LEU A 79 -6.11 -27.07 11.48
N GLY A 80 -5.00 -27.24 12.17
CA GLY A 80 -3.69 -26.75 11.74
C GLY A 80 -3.16 -25.60 12.60
N GLY A 81 -1.98 -25.10 12.24
CA GLY A 81 -1.23 -24.07 12.96
C GLY A 81 0.12 -24.57 13.47
N THR A 82 0.73 -23.81 14.39
CA THR A 82 2.10 -24.10 14.89
C THR A 82 2.14 -24.14 16.41
N ALA A 83 2.52 -25.29 16.97
CA ALA A 83 2.64 -25.50 18.40
C ALA A 83 3.95 -26.21 18.73
N ASP A 84 4.68 -25.73 19.73
CA ASP A 84 5.95 -26.30 20.22
C ASP A 84 6.99 -26.52 19.11
N GLY A 85 7.05 -25.58 18.16
CA GLY A 85 7.99 -25.62 17.02
C GLY A 85 7.57 -26.57 15.89
N VAL A 86 6.41 -27.20 15.97
CA VAL A 86 5.86 -28.09 14.93
C VAL A 86 4.67 -27.41 14.25
N SER A 87 4.65 -27.40 12.92
CA SER A 87 3.55 -26.85 12.12
C SER A 87 2.72 -27.96 11.46
N MET A 88 1.41 -27.78 11.40
CA MET A 88 0.49 -28.69 10.74
C MET A 88 -0.47 -27.89 9.85
N ILE A 89 -0.63 -28.30 8.59
CA ILE A 89 -1.58 -27.73 7.64
C ILE A 89 -2.34 -28.86 6.95
N THR A 90 -3.55 -28.57 6.47
CA THR A 90 -4.35 -29.52 5.69
C THR A 90 -4.29 -29.09 4.22
N ILE A 91 -4.02 -30.02 3.30
CA ILE A 91 -3.97 -29.75 1.85
C ILE A 91 -4.83 -30.79 1.11
N PRO A 92 -5.83 -30.38 0.30
CA PRO A 92 -6.32 -29.00 0.21
C PRO A 92 -7.04 -28.61 1.51
N GLY A 93 -6.83 -27.38 1.96
CA GLY A 93 -7.46 -26.87 3.16
C GLY A 93 -7.34 -25.34 3.25
N PRO A 94 -8.20 -24.68 4.04
CA PRO A 94 -8.17 -23.24 4.20
C PRO A 94 -6.84 -22.78 4.83
N PRO A 95 -6.32 -21.59 4.46
CA PRO A 95 -5.11 -21.03 5.07
C PRO A 95 -5.29 -20.82 6.58
N ILE A 96 -4.21 -20.93 7.36
CA ILE A 96 -4.29 -20.82 8.83
C ILE A 96 -4.61 -19.37 9.23
N LEU A 97 -5.68 -19.19 10.01
CA LEU A 97 -6.09 -17.90 10.55
C LEU A 97 -4.96 -17.29 11.39
N SER A 98 -4.59 -16.06 11.03
CA SER A 98 -3.55 -15.29 11.71
C SER A 98 -4.08 -13.91 12.09
N PRO A 99 -3.61 -13.30 13.19
CA PRO A 99 -4.03 -11.95 13.58
C PRO A 99 -3.87 -10.95 12.43
N GLY A 100 -4.87 -10.09 12.23
CA GLY A 100 -4.91 -9.09 11.17
C GLY A 100 -5.63 -9.52 9.89
N MET A 101 -5.90 -10.82 9.69
CA MET A 101 -6.67 -11.26 8.52
C MET A 101 -8.12 -10.74 8.59
N VAL A 102 -8.63 -10.17 7.50
CA VAL A 102 -10.07 -9.93 7.31
C VAL A 102 -10.66 -11.12 6.59
N VAL A 103 -11.64 -11.77 7.20
CA VAL A 103 -12.11 -13.08 6.77
C VAL A 103 -13.63 -13.14 6.72
N ALA A 104 -14.16 -13.91 5.78
CA ALA A 104 -15.47 -14.52 5.83
C ALA A 104 -15.27 -16.03 6.00
N VAL A 105 -15.57 -16.52 7.19
CA VAL A 105 -15.40 -17.92 7.59
C VAL A 105 -16.75 -18.62 7.45
N ALA A 106 -16.83 -19.65 6.62
CA ALA A 106 -17.94 -20.60 6.73
C ALA A 106 -17.60 -21.57 7.87
N ALA A 107 -18.41 -21.54 8.92
CA ALA A 107 -18.21 -22.35 10.11
C ALA A 107 -19.47 -23.14 10.44
N ARG A 108 -19.30 -24.26 11.15
CA ARG A 108 -20.41 -24.99 11.75
C ARG A 108 -20.23 -25.08 13.26
N GLU A 109 -21.32 -25.07 14.01
CA GLU A 109 -21.27 -25.45 15.42
C GLU A 109 -20.98 -26.95 15.55
N ALA A 110 -20.02 -27.30 16.39
CA ALA A 110 -19.69 -28.67 16.74
C ALA A 110 -19.40 -28.78 18.23
N MET A 111 -19.76 -29.92 18.82
CA MET A 111 -19.42 -30.22 20.21
C MET A 111 -18.18 -31.10 20.28
N ASP A 112 -17.27 -30.79 21.20
CA ASP A 112 -16.19 -31.70 21.56
C ASP A 112 -16.71 -32.85 22.45
N LEU A 113 -15.86 -33.84 22.72
CA LEU A 113 -16.21 -35.00 23.55
C LEU A 113 -16.50 -34.65 25.03
N SER A 114 -16.18 -33.41 25.45
CA SER A 114 -16.54 -32.86 26.77
C SER A 114 -17.84 -32.05 26.74
N ALA A 115 -18.59 -32.12 25.63
CA ALA A 115 -19.83 -31.39 25.38
C ALA A 115 -19.69 -29.86 25.37
N ARG A 116 -18.50 -29.35 25.04
CA ARG A 116 -18.30 -27.91 24.80
C ARG A 116 -18.54 -27.59 23.33
N SER A 117 -19.36 -26.57 23.07
CA SER A 117 -19.64 -26.09 21.71
C SER A 117 -18.55 -25.15 21.22
N SER A 118 -18.14 -25.32 19.96
CA SER A 118 -17.20 -24.45 19.24
C SER A 118 -17.66 -24.28 17.80
N LEU A 119 -17.38 -23.11 17.20
CA LEU A 119 -17.51 -22.92 15.77
C LEU A 119 -16.26 -23.46 15.08
N VAL A 120 -16.43 -24.45 14.21
CA VAL A 120 -15.34 -25.08 13.47
C VAL A 120 -15.31 -24.55 12.05
N VAL A 121 -14.15 -24.08 11.62
CA VAL A 121 -13.92 -23.58 10.25
C VAL A 121 -14.08 -24.73 9.26
N GLU A 122 -15.01 -24.59 8.32
CA GLU A 122 -15.18 -25.50 7.19
C GLU A 122 -14.53 -24.96 5.93
N ASP A 123 -14.73 -23.67 5.69
CA ASP A 123 -14.17 -22.94 4.57
C ASP A 123 -13.79 -21.53 5.00
N LEU A 124 -12.82 -20.94 4.31
CA LEU A 124 -12.26 -19.65 4.63
C LEU A 124 -12.08 -18.84 3.36
N GLN A 125 -12.82 -17.76 3.25
CA GLN A 125 -12.52 -16.70 2.31
C GLN A 125 -11.76 -15.60 3.05
N VAL A 126 -10.51 -15.37 2.67
CA VAL A 126 -9.81 -14.14 3.08
C VAL A 126 -10.41 -13.00 2.26
N THR A 127 -11.12 -12.09 2.91
CA THR A 127 -11.80 -10.96 2.27
C THR A 127 -11.01 -9.66 2.36
N GLY A 128 -9.81 -9.70 2.96
CA GLY A 128 -8.85 -8.60 2.96
C GLY A 128 -7.58 -8.90 3.76
N GLY A 129 -6.42 -8.69 3.11
CA GLY A 129 -5.12 -8.38 3.72
C GLY A 129 -4.87 -6.88 3.57
N PHE A 130 -3.86 -6.36 4.25
CA PHE A 130 -3.54 -4.93 4.25
C PHE A 130 -3.23 -4.42 2.85
N GLU A 131 -3.63 -3.18 2.64
CA GLU A 131 -3.83 -2.57 1.34
C GLU A 131 -2.77 -1.55 0.97
N PHE A 132 -2.73 -1.23 -0.31
CA PHE A 132 -1.84 -0.19 -0.80
C PHE A 132 -2.46 1.18 -0.56
N VAL A 133 -1.60 2.17 -0.33
CA VAL A 133 -2.03 3.56 -0.17
C VAL A 133 -1.68 4.29 -1.45
N ARG A 134 -2.56 5.17 -1.91
CA ARG A 134 -2.31 6.02 -3.07
C ARG A 134 -2.08 7.45 -2.64
N THR A 135 -1.18 8.13 -3.32
CA THR A 135 -1.07 9.58 -3.19
C THR A 135 -2.36 10.18 -3.74
N THR A 136 -2.91 11.22 -3.09
CA THR A 136 -4.18 11.83 -3.49
C THR A 136 -4.04 13.33 -3.71
N ALA A 137 -4.80 13.86 -4.67
CA ALA A 137 -4.97 15.29 -4.86
C ALA A 137 -5.63 15.90 -3.61
N LYS A 138 -4.91 16.81 -2.93
CA LYS A 138 -5.34 17.37 -1.64
C LYS A 138 -6.73 18.01 -1.68
N ALA A 139 -7.10 18.64 -2.80
CA ALA A 139 -8.35 19.38 -2.90
C ALA A 139 -9.59 18.45 -3.01
N SER A 140 -9.44 17.28 -3.62
CA SER A 140 -10.56 16.37 -3.93
C SER A 140 -10.49 15.00 -3.27
N GLY A 141 -9.32 14.61 -2.76
CA GLY A 141 -9.03 13.26 -2.30
C GLY A 141 -8.91 12.23 -3.44
N LYS A 142 -8.95 12.64 -4.72
CA LYS A 142 -8.81 11.71 -5.83
C LYS A 142 -7.39 11.14 -5.89
N PRO A 143 -7.23 9.82 -6.06
CA PRO A 143 -5.91 9.24 -6.23
C PRO A 143 -5.17 9.76 -7.47
N LEU A 144 -3.87 9.95 -7.34
CA LEU A 144 -3.01 10.38 -8.45
C LEU A 144 -2.83 9.26 -9.47
N TYR A 145 -2.82 9.59 -10.76
CA TYR A 145 -2.70 8.60 -11.84
C TYR A 145 -1.98 9.18 -13.06
N TRP A 146 -1.33 8.31 -13.82
CA TRP A 146 -0.85 8.64 -15.15
C TRP A 146 -1.95 8.45 -16.20
N LYS A 147 -2.12 9.43 -17.10
CA LYS A 147 -3.02 9.32 -18.25
C LYS A 147 -2.49 8.36 -19.33
N SER A 148 -1.16 8.27 -19.47
CA SER A 148 -0.47 7.42 -20.45
C SER A 148 -0.35 5.98 -19.95
N GLY A 149 -0.20 5.03 -20.88
CA GLY A 149 0.09 3.62 -20.57
C GLY A 149 1.52 3.36 -20.11
N CYS A 150 2.36 4.40 -20.11
CA CYS A 150 3.74 4.32 -19.66
C CYS A 150 4.19 5.60 -18.96
N VAL A 151 5.30 5.50 -18.25
CA VAL A 151 6.03 6.62 -17.68
C VAL A 151 7.46 6.55 -18.20
N GLN A 152 7.85 7.53 -19.00
CA GLN A 152 9.21 7.63 -19.51
C GLN A 152 10.12 8.27 -18.47
N MET A 153 11.28 7.67 -18.20
CA MET A 153 12.25 8.14 -17.21
C MET A 153 13.59 8.43 -17.90
N ILE A 154 14.17 9.60 -17.64
CA ILE A 154 15.53 9.96 -18.06
C ILE A 154 16.43 9.93 -16.83
N THR A 155 17.52 9.17 -16.88
CA THR A 155 18.58 9.30 -15.87
C THR A 155 19.54 10.42 -16.25
N ASP A 156 19.86 11.29 -15.30
CA ASP A 156 20.83 12.37 -15.52
C ASP A 156 22.22 11.81 -15.85
N LEU A 157 22.87 12.44 -16.83
CA LEU A 157 24.20 12.05 -17.31
C LEU A 157 25.30 12.24 -16.24
N GLY A 158 25.05 13.07 -15.22
CA GLY A 158 25.99 13.26 -14.11
C GLY A 158 26.22 11.99 -13.29
N GLY A 159 25.23 11.10 -13.20
CA GLY A 159 25.31 9.85 -12.43
C GLY A 159 25.77 10.07 -10.98
N THR A 160 26.34 9.03 -10.38
CA THR A 160 26.97 9.12 -9.05
C THR A 160 28.40 8.64 -9.10
N THR A 161 29.26 9.33 -8.36
CA THR A 161 30.66 8.96 -8.11
C THR A 161 30.80 7.87 -7.05
N ALA A 162 29.72 7.53 -6.35
CA ALA A 162 29.70 6.47 -5.34
C ALA A 162 29.79 5.07 -5.96
N LEU A 163 29.50 4.91 -7.25
CA LEU A 163 29.58 3.66 -7.97
C LEU A 163 30.60 3.76 -9.11
N ALA A 164 31.32 2.67 -9.37
CA ALA A 164 32.36 2.65 -10.40
C ALA A 164 31.76 2.36 -11.78
N GLY A 165 32.25 3.06 -12.80
CA GLY A 165 31.80 2.85 -14.18
C GLY A 165 30.37 3.38 -14.40
N ASP A 166 29.53 2.55 -15.00
CA ASP A 166 28.10 2.82 -15.28
C ASP A 166 27.20 1.84 -14.50
N LEU A 167 27.65 1.43 -13.31
CA LEU A 167 26.94 0.45 -12.50
C LEU A 167 25.58 1.01 -12.05
N GLU A 168 25.48 2.32 -11.81
CA GLU A 168 24.20 2.95 -11.49
C GLU A 168 23.21 2.88 -12.66
N GLY A 169 23.68 2.99 -13.92
CA GLY A 169 22.84 2.76 -15.09
C GLY A 169 22.30 1.33 -15.14
N THR A 170 23.15 0.34 -14.86
CA THR A 170 22.72 -1.08 -14.78
C THR A 170 21.65 -1.29 -13.70
N VAL A 171 21.81 -0.69 -12.52
CA VAL A 171 20.84 -0.82 -11.43
C VAL A 171 19.54 -0.09 -11.75
N VAL A 172 19.59 1.08 -12.39
CA VAL A 172 18.39 1.79 -12.86
C VAL A 172 17.57 0.90 -13.80
N SER A 173 18.21 0.31 -14.81
CA SER A 173 17.52 -0.59 -15.74
C SER A 173 16.92 -1.81 -15.02
N GLN A 174 17.60 -2.34 -14.00
CA GLN A 174 17.09 -3.46 -13.19
C GLN A 174 15.87 -3.07 -12.36
N SER A 175 15.89 -1.93 -11.67
CA SER A 175 14.74 -1.45 -10.89
C SER A 175 13.52 -1.17 -11.76
N ILE A 176 13.71 -0.60 -12.95
CA ILE A 176 12.65 -0.42 -13.95
C ILE A 176 12.12 -1.77 -14.43
N ALA A 177 13.01 -2.71 -14.74
CA ALA A 177 12.64 -4.04 -15.21
C ALA A 177 11.88 -4.85 -14.14
N GLU A 178 12.19 -4.67 -12.85
CA GLU A 178 11.48 -5.31 -11.75
C GLU A 178 10.00 -4.88 -11.74
N TRP A 179 9.72 -3.57 -11.76
CA TRP A 179 8.34 -3.07 -11.90
C TRP A 179 7.64 -3.65 -13.11
N ASN A 180 8.23 -3.51 -14.30
CA ASN A 180 7.61 -3.98 -15.55
C ASN A 180 7.35 -5.49 -15.53
N THR A 181 8.31 -6.29 -15.07
CA THR A 181 8.23 -7.76 -15.11
C THR A 181 7.21 -8.29 -14.11
N ARG A 182 7.20 -7.78 -12.88
CA ARG A 182 6.33 -8.29 -11.80
C ARG A 182 4.86 -8.05 -12.08
N VAL A 183 4.54 -6.95 -12.76
CA VAL A 183 3.15 -6.54 -13.00
C VAL A 183 2.65 -6.88 -14.41
N ALA A 184 3.52 -7.35 -15.32
CA ALA A 184 3.20 -7.62 -16.73
C ALA A 184 1.97 -8.53 -16.94
N SER A 185 1.69 -9.42 -15.98
CA SER A 185 0.55 -10.34 -16.08
C SER A 185 -0.82 -9.69 -15.82
N CYS A 186 -0.85 -8.50 -15.22
CA CYS A 186 -2.08 -7.89 -14.73
C CYS A 186 -2.23 -6.38 -14.99
N SER A 187 -1.12 -5.67 -15.22
CA SER A 187 -1.08 -4.22 -15.42
C SER A 187 -0.54 -3.87 -16.80
N TYR A 188 -1.12 -2.84 -17.43
CA TYR A 188 -0.58 -2.29 -18.68
C TYR A 188 0.56 -1.29 -18.46
N MET A 189 0.68 -0.76 -17.23
CA MET A 189 1.62 0.32 -16.94
C MET A 189 3.06 -0.16 -17.10
N ASN A 190 3.85 0.62 -17.84
CA ASN A 190 5.28 0.38 -18.04
C ASN A 190 6.12 1.61 -17.69
N LEU A 191 7.23 1.40 -17.00
CA LEU A 191 8.31 2.36 -16.90
C LEU A 191 9.23 2.20 -18.12
N VAL A 192 9.49 3.27 -18.85
CA VAL A 192 10.31 3.26 -20.06
C VAL A 192 11.57 4.07 -19.82
N GLU A 193 12.72 3.41 -19.80
CA GLU A 193 14.00 4.09 -19.73
C GLU A 193 14.33 4.76 -21.07
N LEU A 194 14.60 6.06 -21.02
CA LEU A 194 15.07 6.85 -22.15
C LEU A 194 16.60 7.05 -22.07
N PRO A 195 17.26 7.38 -23.20
CA PRO A 195 18.70 7.66 -23.19
C PRO A 195 19.07 8.73 -22.16
N ARG A 196 20.14 8.47 -21.40
CA ARG A 196 20.70 9.42 -20.43
C ARG A 196 20.98 10.76 -21.08
N LYS A 197 20.69 11.84 -20.35
CA LYS A 197 20.87 13.22 -20.83
C LYS A 197 21.28 14.10 -19.66
N ALA A 198 22.13 15.09 -19.91
CA ALA A 198 22.38 16.13 -18.91
C ALA A 198 21.07 16.89 -18.67
N THR A 199 20.52 16.74 -17.47
CA THR A 199 19.20 17.26 -17.11
C THR A 199 19.14 17.57 -15.62
N GLU A 200 18.11 18.30 -15.23
CA GLU A 200 17.86 18.71 -13.86
C GLU A 200 16.38 18.55 -13.56
N VAL A 201 16.06 18.25 -12.30
CA VAL A 201 14.68 18.12 -11.84
C VAL A 201 13.93 19.45 -11.92
N GLY A 202 12.63 19.39 -12.16
CA GLY A 202 11.78 20.56 -12.32
C GLY A 202 10.47 20.23 -13.01
N ARG A 203 9.52 21.15 -12.97
CA ARG A 203 8.26 20.99 -13.69
C ARG A 203 8.42 21.33 -15.17
N ASP A 204 9.09 20.46 -15.91
CA ASP A 204 9.34 20.58 -17.36
C ASP A 204 8.70 19.44 -18.18
N PHE A 205 7.91 18.59 -17.50
CA PHE A 205 7.21 17.43 -18.05
C PHE A 205 8.17 16.33 -18.53
N VAL A 206 9.36 16.28 -17.93
CA VAL A 206 10.37 15.24 -18.13
C VAL A 206 10.63 14.59 -16.77
N ASN A 207 10.35 13.31 -16.65
CA ASN A 207 10.60 12.60 -15.40
C ASN A 207 12.09 12.26 -15.30
N VAL A 208 12.76 12.77 -14.26
CA VAL A 208 14.22 12.62 -14.11
C VAL A 208 14.57 11.70 -12.94
N ILE A 209 15.61 10.87 -13.10
CA ILE A 209 16.35 10.24 -12.01
C ILE A 209 17.67 11.00 -11.83
N LYS A 210 17.80 11.73 -10.72
CA LYS A 210 18.95 12.60 -10.41
C LYS A 210 19.71 12.08 -9.19
N PHE A 211 21.02 11.97 -9.34
CA PHE A 211 21.93 11.69 -8.22
C PHE A 211 22.49 13.00 -7.67
N ARG A 212 22.41 13.18 -6.35
CA ARG A 212 22.88 14.36 -5.63
C ARG A 212 24.10 13.99 -4.80
N ASP A 213 25.30 14.17 -5.35
CA ASP A 213 26.56 13.81 -4.68
C ASP A 213 27.22 14.97 -3.92
N GLN A 214 26.85 16.22 -4.23
CA GLN A 214 27.51 17.41 -3.66
C GLN A 214 26.63 18.20 -2.69
N VAL A 215 25.36 18.40 -3.05
CA VAL A 215 24.36 19.12 -2.25
C VAL A 215 23.08 18.32 -2.25
N TRP A 216 22.55 18.02 -1.06
CA TRP A 216 21.26 17.36 -0.91
C TRP A 216 20.15 18.40 -0.82
N GLY A 217 19.73 18.88 -1.99
CA GLY A 217 18.88 20.04 -2.11
C GLY A 217 18.84 20.56 -3.54
N ARG A 218 18.00 21.57 -3.76
CA ARG A 218 17.93 22.31 -5.02
C ARG A 218 18.71 23.63 -4.90
N PRO A 219 19.49 24.00 -5.93
CA PRO A 219 20.18 25.29 -5.97
C PRO A 219 19.17 26.44 -6.07
N ALA A 220 19.63 27.66 -5.77
CA ALA A 220 18.80 28.85 -5.97
C ALA A 220 18.51 29.05 -7.46
N ILE A 221 17.27 29.37 -7.80
CA ILE A 221 16.86 29.67 -9.17
C ILE A 221 15.84 30.81 -9.18
N GLY A 222 16.11 31.85 -9.98
CA GLY A 222 15.25 33.02 -10.04
C GLY A 222 15.10 33.70 -8.68
N ASP A 223 13.86 33.77 -8.18
CA ASP A 223 13.49 34.32 -6.88
C ASP A 223 13.37 33.25 -5.77
N ASP A 224 13.57 31.97 -6.08
CA ASP A 224 13.60 30.89 -5.08
C ASP A 224 15.03 30.70 -4.54
N PRO A 225 15.26 30.83 -3.22
CA PRO A 225 16.57 30.56 -2.63
C PRO A 225 16.90 29.06 -2.69
N ALA A 226 18.18 28.71 -2.51
CA ALA A 226 18.59 27.32 -2.40
C ALA A 226 17.87 26.64 -1.23
N ARG A 227 17.40 25.40 -1.45
CA ARG A 227 16.65 24.61 -0.46
C ARG A 227 17.37 23.30 -0.21
N ASN A 228 17.70 23.04 1.05
CA ASN A 228 18.24 21.75 1.46
C ASN A 228 17.09 20.82 1.90
N TYR A 229 17.25 19.54 1.59
CA TYR A 229 16.34 18.50 2.04
C TYR A 229 16.75 17.94 3.39
N GLY A 230 15.84 17.19 4.02
CA GLY A 230 16.14 16.47 5.25
C GLY A 230 17.27 15.46 5.02
N PRO A 231 18.35 15.47 5.83
CA PRO A 231 19.52 14.63 5.59
C PRO A 231 19.26 13.13 5.79
N SER A 232 18.16 12.77 6.46
CA SER A 232 17.75 11.39 6.71
C SER A 232 17.03 10.72 5.53
N ALA A 233 16.65 11.47 4.49
CA ALA A 233 16.00 10.93 3.31
C ALA A 233 17.05 10.38 2.33
N ALA A 234 17.02 9.09 2.03
CA ALA A 234 17.95 8.47 1.08
C ALA A 234 17.53 8.70 -0.39
N GLY A 235 16.23 8.87 -0.61
CA GLY A 235 15.62 9.27 -1.87
C GLY A 235 14.51 10.28 -1.60
N LEU A 236 14.10 10.98 -2.65
CA LEU A 236 12.94 11.85 -2.66
C LEU A 236 12.28 11.74 -4.04
N THR A 237 10.98 11.53 -4.06
CA THR A 237 10.18 11.69 -5.28
C THR A 237 9.34 12.96 -5.19
N THR A 238 9.43 13.81 -6.20
CA THR A 238 8.58 14.99 -6.37
C THR A 238 7.61 14.74 -7.51
N VAL A 239 6.31 14.81 -7.24
CA VAL A 239 5.27 14.62 -8.26
C VAL A 239 4.51 15.93 -8.48
N SER A 240 4.44 16.40 -9.73
CA SER A 240 3.54 17.49 -10.12
C SER A 240 2.27 16.94 -10.77
N PHE A 241 1.12 17.38 -10.31
CA PHE A 241 -0.18 16.87 -10.75
C PHE A 241 -1.24 17.96 -10.82
N VAL A 242 -2.34 17.69 -11.52
CA VAL A 242 -3.51 18.57 -11.56
C VAL A 242 -4.27 18.44 -10.24
N ASN A 243 -4.40 19.53 -9.48
CA ASN A 243 -5.12 19.58 -8.20
C ASN A 243 -6.31 20.56 -8.31
N ASP A 244 -7.33 20.17 -9.06
CA ASP A 244 -8.53 20.97 -9.32
C ASP A 244 -9.77 20.06 -9.32
N PRO A 245 -10.59 20.06 -8.26
CA PRO A 245 -11.76 19.19 -8.16
C PRO A 245 -12.77 19.33 -9.30
N ASN A 246 -12.77 20.46 -10.02
CA ASN A 246 -13.69 20.73 -11.13
C ASN A 246 -13.14 20.27 -12.49
N SER A 247 -11.87 19.86 -12.54
CA SER A 247 -11.23 19.37 -13.76
C SER A 247 -11.49 17.87 -13.93
N SER A 248 -11.74 17.44 -15.17
CA SER A 248 -11.73 16.02 -15.51
C SER A 248 -10.34 15.39 -15.37
N ARG A 249 -9.29 16.21 -15.37
CA ARG A 249 -7.89 15.82 -15.21
C ARG A 249 -7.43 15.82 -13.75
N ASP A 250 -8.31 16.10 -12.79
CA ASP A 250 -7.95 16.11 -11.37
C ASP A 250 -7.28 14.81 -10.92
N GLY A 251 -6.11 14.92 -10.30
CA GLY A 251 -5.24 13.80 -9.94
C GLY A 251 -4.28 13.34 -11.05
N GLU A 252 -4.38 13.86 -12.28
CA GLU A 252 -3.47 13.49 -13.37
C GLU A 252 -2.05 13.95 -13.05
N ILE A 253 -1.12 12.99 -12.97
CA ILE A 253 0.31 13.23 -12.85
C ILE A 253 0.83 13.76 -14.18
N MET A 254 1.57 14.86 -14.11
CA MET A 254 2.16 15.53 -15.28
C MET A 254 3.69 15.38 -15.32
N ASP A 255 4.31 15.08 -14.19
CA ASP A 255 5.76 15.14 -14.02
C ASP A 255 6.11 14.46 -12.69
N ALA A 256 7.17 13.65 -12.68
CA ALA A 256 7.66 12.99 -11.50
C ALA A 256 9.20 12.88 -11.54
N ASP A 257 9.86 13.50 -10.56
CA ASP A 257 11.31 13.49 -10.43
C ASP A 257 11.75 12.68 -9.22
N VAL A 258 12.77 11.86 -9.39
CA VAL A 258 13.45 11.12 -8.32
C VAL A 258 14.83 11.74 -8.07
N GLU A 259 15.11 12.09 -6.83
CA GLU A 259 16.42 12.57 -6.37
C GLU A 259 17.01 11.57 -5.37
N LEU A 260 18.26 11.16 -5.55
CA LEU A 260 18.95 10.16 -4.73
C LEU A 260 20.11 10.81 -3.96
N ASN A 261 20.17 10.57 -2.65
CA ASN A 261 21.06 11.28 -1.72
C ASN A 261 22.45 10.63 -1.62
N GLY A 262 23.37 11.01 -2.50
CA GLY A 262 24.78 10.64 -2.43
C GLY A 262 25.61 11.47 -1.45
N VAL A 263 25.05 12.57 -0.90
CA VAL A 263 25.74 13.43 0.08
C VAL A 263 25.82 12.77 1.45
N HIS A 264 24.71 12.22 1.92
CA HIS A 264 24.59 11.69 3.29
C HIS A 264 24.65 10.16 3.35
N PHE A 265 24.39 9.49 2.23
CA PHE A 265 24.42 8.03 2.14
C PHE A 265 25.49 7.57 1.18
N ALA A 266 26.08 6.42 1.49
CA ALA A 266 26.95 5.71 0.58
C ALA A 266 26.07 4.93 -0.39
N ILE A 267 25.67 5.57 -1.50
CA ILE A 267 24.92 4.88 -2.56
C ILE A 267 25.74 3.66 -2.97
N SER A 268 25.09 2.49 -2.88
CA SER A 268 25.74 1.20 -3.01
C SER A 268 25.00 0.31 -3.97
N ALA A 269 25.73 -0.62 -4.58
CA ALA A 269 25.16 -1.66 -5.41
C ALA A 269 25.86 -2.97 -5.04
N SER A 270 25.09 -4.03 -4.76
CA SER A 270 25.62 -5.30 -4.26
C SER A 270 26.52 -5.11 -3.00
N GLY A 271 26.13 -4.16 -2.13
CA GLY A 271 26.85 -3.81 -0.92
C GLY A 271 28.18 -3.06 -1.13
N GLN A 272 28.54 -2.70 -2.36
CA GLN A 272 29.77 -1.95 -2.67
C GLN A 272 29.47 -0.47 -2.91
N SER A 273 30.34 0.41 -2.41
CA SER A 273 30.30 1.85 -2.65
C SER A 273 31.71 2.43 -2.52
N ALA A 274 32.04 3.44 -3.33
CA ALA A 274 33.24 4.25 -3.21
C ALA A 274 33.06 5.43 -2.24
N SER A 275 31.83 5.71 -1.80
CA SER A 275 31.55 6.74 -0.79
C SER A 275 31.90 6.25 0.62
N ASN A 276 32.41 7.17 1.44
CA ASN A 276 32.73 6.93 2.85
C ASN A 276 31.59 7.34 3.80
N ALA A 277 30.41 7.67 3.28
CA ALA A 277 29.25 7.98 4.11
C ALA A 277 28.87 6.77 4.99
N PRO A 278 28.41 7.00 6.23
CA PRO A 278 28.33 5.96 7.26
C PRO A 278 27.24 4.92 7.01
N CYS A 279 26.19 5.29 6.26
CA CYS A 279 25.07 4.42 5.95
C CYS A 279 25.08 4.07 4.47
N LYS A 280 25.21 2.79 4.14
CA LYS A 280 25.03 2.33 2.77
C LYS A 280 23.55 2.34 2.41
N SER A 281 23.21 3.05 1.34
CA SER A 281 21.87 2.97 0.74
C SER A 281 21.99 2.10 -0.50
N ASP A 282 21.34 0.94 -0.50
CA ASP A 282 21.31 0.13 -1.73
C ASP A 282 20.47 0.86 -2.78
N LEU A 283 21.06 1.04 -3.96
CA LEU A 283 20.45 1.82 -5.04
C LEU A 283 19.18 1.14 -5.54
N ALA A 284 19.15 -0.19 -5.69
CA ALA A 284 17.97 -0.91 -6.13
C ALA A 284 16.86 -0.83 -5.07
N ASN A 285 17.21 -0.97 -3.79
CA ASN A 285 16.28 -0.82 -2.66
C ASN A 285 15.61 0.55 -2.65
N THR A 286 16.42 1.60 -2.77
CA THR A 286 15.96 3.00 -2.70
C THR A 286 15.16 3.35 -3.95
N LEU A 287 15.72 3.10 -5.14
CA LEU A 287 15.09 3.51 -6.39
C LEU A 287 13.77 2.78 -6.65
N THR A 288 13.69 1.48 -6.33
CA THR A 288 12.43 0.73 -6.53
C THR A 288 11.30 1.29 -5.69
N HIS A 289 11.60 1.76 -4.47
CA HIS A 289 10.65 2.50 -3.62
C HIS A 289 10.25 3.84 -4.24
N GLU A 290 11.21 4.66 -4.65
CA GLU A 290 10.92 5.97 -5.27
C GLU A 290 10.11 5.82 -6.58
N LEU A 291 10.37 4.79 -7.38
CA LEU A 291 9.57 4.46 -8.56
C LEU A 291 8.11 4.11 -8.21
N GLY A 292 7.84 3.56 -7.02
CA GLY A 292 6.46 3.39 -6.56
C GLY A 292 5.74 4.72 -6.35
N HIS A 293 6.43 5.74 -5.80
CA HIS A 293 5.89 7.10 -5.72
C HIS A 293 5.68 7.71 -7.10
N VAL A 294 6.60 7.50 -8.05
CA VAL A 294 6.41 7.89 -9.45
C VAL A 294 5.11 7.31 -10.02
N LEU A 295 4.76 6.06 -9.65
CA LEU A 295 3.56 5.38 -10.11
C LEU A 295 2.27 5.78 -9.36
N GLY A 296 2.38 6.66 -8.36
CA GLY A 296 1.26 7.18 -7.55
C GLY A 296 0.96 6.39 -6.28
N LEU A 297 1.87 5.51 -5.86
CA LEU A 297 1.79 4.81 -4.58
C LEU A 297 2.33 5.66 -3.44
N GLU A 298 1.81 5.39 -2.25
CA GLU A 298 2.14 6.11 -1.03
C GLU A 298 2.50 5.10 0.06
N HIS A 299 3.14 5.58 1.13
CA HIS A 299 3.54 4.71 2.23
C HIS A 299 2.34 4.02 2.90
N PRO A 300 2.45 2.73 3.24
CA PRO A 300 1.41 1.94 3.91
C PRO A 300 1.29 2.24 5.42
N CYS A 301 2.05 3.21 5.92
CA CYS A 301 1.95 3.73 7.28
C CYS A 301 2.38 5.20 7.33
N LEU A 302 1.91 5.93 8.35
CA LEU A 302 2.19 7.36 8.53
C LEU A 302 3.43 7.58 9.43
N ALA A 303 4.38 8.37 8.96
CA ALA A 303 5.45 8.92 9.78
C ALA A 303 4.96 10.18 10.54
N GLY A 304 5.77 10.62 11.50
CA GLY A 304 5.45 11.81 12.29
C GLY A 304 5.38 13.06 11.42
N GLY A 305 4.21 13.70 11.37
CA GLY A 305 3.97 14.89 10.56
C GLY A 305 3.26 14.62 9.23
N ASP A 306 3.08 13.35 8.86
CA ASP A 306 2.27 13.00 7.70
C ASP A 306 0.79 13.35 7.94
N PRO A 307 0.07 13.79 6.90
CA PRO A 307 -1.37 13.98 7.00
C PRO A 307 -2.09 12.63 7.13
N ASP A 308 -3.29 12.63 7.69
CA ASP A 308 -4.17 11.46 7.70
C ASP A 308 -4.43 10.98 6.26
N ARG A 309 -4.38 9.66 6.07
CA ARG A 309 -4.60 8.99 4.78
C ARG A 309 -5.48 7.76 4.97
N VAL A 310 -6.03 7.29 3.86
CA VAL A 310 -6.76 6.02 3.79
C VAL A 310 -6.16 5.09 2.75
N ASP A 311 -6.27 3.79 2.98
CA ASP A 311 -5.91 2.74 2.02
C ASP A 311 -6.98 2.58 0.91
N ASP A 312 -6.81 1.61 0.01
CA ASP A 312 -7.71 1.46 -1.14
C ASP A 312 -9.15 0.96 -0.82
N LYS A 313 -9.40 0.41 0.37
CA LYS A 313 -10.73 0.13 0.96
C LYS A 313 -11.26 1.33 1.75
N GLY A 314 -10.47 2.37 1.97
CA GLY A 314 -10.87 3.55 2.74
C GLY A 314 -10.66 3.42 4.25
N ASN A 315 -9.91 2.43 4.73
CA ASN A 315 -9.50 2.34 6.12
C ASN A 315 -8.39 3.35 6.43
N ALA A 316 -8.35 3.86 7.66
CA ALA A 316 -7.29 4.76 8.08
C ALA A 316 -5.92 4.06 8.07
N VAL A 317 -4.92 4.73 7.49
CA VAL A 317 -3.55 4.25 7.45
C VAL A 317 -2.92 4.32 8.85
N PRO A 318 -2.32 3.24 9.36
CA PRO A 318 -1.77 3.23 10.71
C PRO A 318 -0.49 4.07 10.82
N ALA A 319 -0.18 4.58 12.02
CA ALA A 319 1.12 5.20 12.26
C ALA A 319 2.24 4.16 12.29
N CYS A 320 3.37 4.43 11.64
CA CYS A 320 4.50 3.49 11.59
C CYS A 320 5.08 3.19 12.98
N ALA A 321 5.04 4.17 13.89
CA ALA A 321 5.61 4.07 15.24
C ALA A 321 4.90 3.03 16.14
N VAL A 322 3.67 2.64 15.80
CA VAL A 322 2.89 1.66 16.58
C VAL A 322 2.82 0.29 15.91
N LEU A 323 3.45 0.14 14.73
CA LEU A 323 3.50 -1.15 14.06
C LEU A 323 4.36 -2.14 14.87
N PRO A 324 3.89 -3.37 15.09
CA PRO A 324 4.74 -4.44 15.61
C PRO A 324 5.99 -4.65 14.73
N GLU A 325 7.08 -5.15 15.30
CA GLU A 325 8.31 -5.46 14.54
C GLU A 325 8.02 -6.45 13.40
N MET A 326 7.20 -7.48 13.67
CA MET A 326 6.81 -8.50 12.69
C MET A 326 5.61 -8.10 11.82
N SER A 327 5.28 -6.80 11.74
CA SER A 327 4.17 -6.35 10.90
C SER A 327 4.48 -6.56 9.42
N PRO A 328 3.59 -7.21 8.64
CA PRO A 328 3.77 -7.35 7.19
C PRO A 328 3.95 -6.01 6.47
N ILE A 329 3.36 -4.93 6.99
CA ILE A 329 3.52 -3.56 6.44
C ILE A 329 5.00 -3.14 6.36
N ARG A 330 5.86 -3.64 7.26
CA ARG A 330 7.30 -3.34 7.25
C ARG A 330 8.05 -4.05 6.13
N GLU A 331 7.44 -5.05 5.49
CA GLU A 331 7.99 -5.81 4.36
C GLU A 331 7.56 -5.26 3.01
N HIS A 332 6.65 -4.28 2.97
CA HIS A 332 6.25 -3.64 1.73
C HIS A 332 7.41 -2.87 1.10
N THR A 333 7.46 -2.87 -0.24
CA THR A 333 8.40 -2.03 -0.98
C THR A 333 8.15 -0.56 -0.64
N MET A 334 6.88 -0.16 -0.47
CA MET A 334 6.52 1.21 -0.11
C MET A 334 6.62 1.53 1.39
N TYR A 335 7.19 0.66 2.24
CA TYR A 335 7.40 1.04 3.64
C TYR A 335 8.33 2.26 3.76
N ASN A 336 7.96 3.27 4.56
CA ASN A 336 8.61 4.59 4.60
C ASN A 336 10.10 4.53 5.02
N PHE A 337 10.44 3.62 5.93
CA PHE A 337 11.79 3.56 6.50
C PHE A 337 12.62 2.46 5.87
N GLN A 338 13.93 2.69 5.75
CA GLN A 338 14.90 1.67 5.36
C GLN A 338 16.05 1.64 6.36
N GLU A 339 16.63 0.46 6.56
CA GLU A 339 17.86 0.28 7.32
C GLU A 339 19.11 0.42 6.45
N CYS A 340 20.26 0.70 7.06
CA CYS A 340 21.53 0.75 6.33
C CYS A 340 21.87 -0.63 5.75
N SER A 341 22.18 -0.66 4.45
CA SER A 341 22.41 -1.88 3.66
C SER A 341 21.18 -2.79 3.49
N GLU A 342 19.98 -2.27 3.75
CA GLU A 342 18.74 -2.97 3.39
C GLU A 342 18.65 -3.17 1.88
N ILE A 343 18.23 -4.37 1.46
CA ILE A 343 18.05 -4.74 0.05
C ILE A 343 16.64 -5.25 -0.28
N LYS A 344 15.78 -5.43 0.73
CA LYS A 344 14.53 -6.18 0.57
C LYS A 344 13.49 -5.48 -0.33
N LYS A 345 13.62 -4.17 -0.54
CA LYS A 345 12.77 -3.38 -1.43
C LYS A 345 13.28 -3.34 -2.86
N ALA A 346 14.45 -3.93 -3.14
CA ALA A 346 14.92 -4.10 -4.50
C ALA A 346 14.00 -5.06 -5.30
N ASP A 347 13.35 -5.99 -4.59
CA ASP A 347 12.28 -6.84 -5.12
C ASP A 347 10.91 -6.27 -4.74
N LEU A 348 9.93 -6.37 -5.64
CA LEU A 348 8.58 -5.91 -5.34
C LEU A 348 7.84 -6.87 -4.42
N HIS A 349 7.36 -6.32 -3.31
CA HIS A 349 6.43 -7.01 -2.44
C HIS A 349 5.07 -7.15 -3.14
N GLN A 350 4.32 -8.20 -2.76
CA GLN A 350 3.11 -8.61 -3.48
C GLN A 350 2.01 -7.53 -3.44
N GLU A 351 1.93 -6.74 -2.37
CA GLU A 351 0.92 -5.69 -2.28
C GLU A 351 1.17 -4.54 -3.26
N GLU A 352 2.42 -4.21 -3.60
CA GLU A 352 2.72 -3.27 -4.67
C GLU A 352 2.37 -3.83 -6.05
N VAL A 353 2.52 -5.14 -6.26
CA VAL A 353 2.02 -5.79 -7.48
C VAL A 353 0.49 -5.70 -7.56
N ASN A 354 -0.21 -6.01 -6.46
CA ASN A 354 -1.66 -5.90 -6.37
C ASN A 354 -2.14 -4.47 -6.64
N ALA A 355 -1.41 -3.47 -6.12
CA ALA A 355 -1.68 -2.06 -6.36
C ALA A 355 -1.65 -1.73 -7.85
N MET A 356 -0.61 -2.14 -8.55
CA MET A 356 -0.48 -1.90 -9.99
C MET A 356 -1.57 -2.61 -10.78
N CYS A 357 -1.89 -3.86 -10.44
CA CYS A 357 -3.01 -4.59 -11.05
C CYS A 357 -4.35 -3.87 -10.86
N GLY A 358 -4.58 -3.26 -9.69
CA GLY A 358 -5.82 -2.55 -9.36
C GLY A 358 -5.92 -1.16 -10.01
N ILE A 359 -4.80 -0.43 -10.05
CA ILE A 359 -4.75 0.94 -10.55
C ILE A 359 -4.72 0.98 -12.08
N TYR A 360 -3.91 0.11 -12.70
CA TYR A 360 -3.64 0.09 -14.15
C TYR A 360 -3.97 -1.26 -14.79
N PRO A 361 -5.18 -1.83 -14.59
CA PRO A 361 -5.51 -3.18 -15.06
C PRO A 361 -5.46 -3.27 -16.58
N LEU A 362 -4.92 -4.36 -17.14
CA LEU A 362 -4.81 -4.60 -18.60
C LEU A 362 -6.10 -4.29 -19.39
N ALA A 363 -7.27 -4.55 -18.81
CA ALA A 363 -8.56 -4.27 -19.44
C ALA A 363 -8.84 -2.78 -19.71
N LYS A 364 -8.07 -1.86 -19.11
CA LYS A 364 -8.19 -0.40 -19.24
C LYS A 364 -6.97 0.23 -19.94
N ASP A 365 -6.16 -0.56 -20.62
CA ASP A 365 -4.99 -0.07 -21.33
C ASP A 365 -5.37 1.04 -22.32
N PRO A 366 -4.81 2.27 -22.19
CA PRO A 366 -5.04 3.34 -23.17
C PRO A 366 -4.42 3.03 -24.54
N GLY A 367 -3.56 2.02 -24.65
CA GLY A 367 -2.90 1.58 -25.88
C GLY A 367 -1.85 2.56 -26.39
N THR A 368 -1.48 3.55 -25.59
CA THR A 368 -0.54 4.61 -25.96
C THR A 368 0.51 4.81 -24.87
N CYS A 369 1.75 4.91 -25.30
CA CYS A 369 2.87 5.39 -24.50
C CYS A 369 3.27 6.75 -25.05
N SER A 370 2.56 7.79 -24.62
CA SER A 370 2.78 9.16 -25.08
C SER A 370 3.53 9.95 -24.01
N ASP A 371 4.48 10.78 -24.47
CA ASP A 371 5.15 11.77 -23.62
C ASP A 371 4.09 12.67 -22.99
N VAL A 372 4.33 13.13 -21.77
CA VAL A 372 3.37 13.98 -21.03
C VAL A 372 3.06 15.30 -21.77
N ASN A 373 3.99 15.73 -22.62
CA ASN A 373 3.88 16.88 -23.51
C ASN A 373 3.15 16.62 -24.83
N SER A 374 2.74 15.38 -25.13
CA SER A 374 2.06 15.07 -26.38
C SER A 374 0.68 15.74 -26.42
N PRO A 375 0.40 16.64 -27.38
CA PRO A 375 -0.90 17.27 -27.51
C PRO A 375 -1.94 16.27 -28.05
N GLY A 376 -2.44 15.41 -27.16
CA GLY A 376 -3.47 14.41 -27.42
C GLY A 376 -4.80 14.78 -26.76
N GLU A 377 -5.68 15.38 -27.56
CA GLU A 377 -7.12 15.62 -27.37
C GLU A 377 -7.57 16.46 -26.16
N GLY A 378 -8.03 17.69 -26.45
CA GLY A 378 -9.04 18.35 -25.62
C GLY A 378 -8.66 19.66 -24.92
N CYS A 379 -7.81 20.51 -25.49
CA CYS A 379 -7.78 21.93 -25.10
C CYS A 379 -8.49 22.77 -26.18
N CYS A 380 -9.83 22.73 -26.16
CA CYS A 380 -10.66 23.69 -26.87
C CYS A 380 -11.64 24.31 -25.88
N SER A 381 -11.36 25.56 -25.52
CA SER A 381 -12.39 26.59 -25.51
C SER A 381 -11.75 27.87 -26.02
N ALA A 382 -12.13 28.23 -27.24
CA ALA A 382 -11.80 29.48 -27.87
C ALA A 382 -12.41 30.63 -27.05
N GLY A 383 -11.56 31.58 -26.66
CA GLY A 383 -11.96 32.92 -26.27
C GLY A 383 -11.40 33.91 -27.28
N THR A 384 -12.07 34.07 -28.42
CA THR A 384 -11.83 35.20 -29.31
C THR A 384 -12.16 36.49 -28.57
N ASN A 385 -11.13 37.26 -28.18
CA ASN A 385 -11.28 38.66 -27.82
C ASN A 385 -10.11 39.46 -28.41
N LEU A 386 -10.23 39.78 -29.69
CA LEU A 386 -9.62 40.99 -30.24
C LEU A 386 -10.62 41.64 -31.20
N PRO A 387 -11.01 42.89 -30.91
CA PRO A 387 -11.07 43.87 -31.98
C PRO A 387 -10.19 45.06 -31.61
N GLY A 388 -9.29 45.43 -32.54
CA GLY A 388 -8.70 46.76 -32.53
C GLY A 388 -7.17 46.79 -32.61
N SER A 389 -6.60 46.35 -33.72
CA SER A 389 -5.31 46.89 -34.17
C SER A 389 -5.37 47.07 -35.68
N MET A 390 -5.52 48.34 -36.07
CA MET A 390 -5.42 48.80 -37.45
C MET A 390 -4.09 48.36 -38.04
N ILE A 391 -4.13 47.52 -39.07
CA ILE A 391 -3.00 47.33 -39.97
C ILE A 391 -3.47 47.75 -41.36
N LEU A 392 -2.87 48.85 -41.81
CA LEU A 392 -2.91 49.39 -43.17
C LEU A 392 -2.46 48.32 -44.17
N PHE A 393 -3.29 48.05 -45.18
CA PHE A 393 -2.83 47.43 -46.42
C PHE A 393 -2.92 48.45 -47.57
N PHE A 394 -1.75 48.74 -48.13
CA PHE A 394 -1.57 49.35 -49.44
C PHE A 394 -1.86 48.33 -50.55
N GLY A 395 -2.35 48.84 -51.68
CA GLY A 395 -2.38 48.15 -52.99
C GLY A 395 -3.67 47.39 -53.29
N THR A 396 -4.28 47.39 -54.47
CA THR A 396 -4.20 48.13 -55.75
C THR A 396 -5.21 47.44 -56.67
N GLY A 397 -5.98 48.20 -57.46
CA GLY A 397 -6.75 47.70 -58.62
C GLY A 397 -8.11 47.07 -58.28
N LEU A 398 -9.19 47.20 -59.05
CA LEU A 398 -9.40 47.79 -60.37
C LEU A 398 -10.94 47.81 -60.62
N LEU A 399 -11.43 48.90 -61.23
CA LEU A 399 -12.66 49.05 -62.04
C LEU A 399 -14.02 48.53 -61.50
N LEU A 400 -15.00 49.44 -61.37
CA LEU A 400 -16.08 49.61 -62.37
C LEU A 400 -17.06 50.75 -61.98
N LEU A 401 -17.10 51.76 -62.85
CA LEU A 401 -18.24 52.55 -63.33
C LEU A 401 -19.43 52.84 -62.37
N LEU A 402 -19.74 54.13 -62.16
CA LEU A 402 -20.78 54.86 -62.94
C LEU A 402 -20.99 56.29 -62.42
N ARG A 403 -20.95 57.27 -63.34
CA ARG A 403 -21.82 58.47 -63.50
C ARG A 403 -22.27 59.22 -62.23
N ARG A 404 -22.19 60.55 -62.10
CA ARG A 404 -22.49 61.62 -63.08
C ARG A 404 -22.41 62.99 -62.35
N ARG A 405 -21.99 64.04 -63.09
CA ARG A 405 -22.43 65.47 -62.98
C ARG A 405 -22.01 66.24 -61.70
N ARG A 406 -21.54 67.50 -61.71
CA ARG A 406 -21.60 68.69 -62.58
C ARG A 406 -20.43 69.60 -62.16
N SER A 407 -19.57 70.03 -63.08
CA SER A 407 -19.46 71.39 -63.68
C SER A 407 -18.90 72.54 -62.79
N PRO A 408 -18.17 73.49 -63.39
CA PRO A 408 -17.07 74.23 -62.76
C PRO A 408 -17.36 75.73 -62.57
N ARG A 409 -16.42 76.42 -61.90
CA ARG A 409 -16.02 77.86 -61.94
C ARG A 409 -15.48 78.20 -60.56
N GLY A 410 -14.35 78.85 -60.36
CA GLY A 410 -13.34 79.45 -61.23
C GLY A 410 -12.22 79.98 -60.33
#